data_AF-A0A4W3GKQ9-F1
#
_entry.id   AF-A0A4W3GKQ9-F1
#
_cell.length_a   1.000
_cell.length_b   1.000
_cell.length_c   1.000
_cell.angle_alpha   90.00
_cell.angle_beta   90.00
_cell.angle_gamma   90.00
#
_symmetry.space_group_name_H-M   'P 1'
#
loop_
_entity.id
_entity.type
_entity.pdbx_description
1 polymer ?
#
loop_
_entity_poly.entity_id
_entity_poly.type
_entity_poly.pdbx_seq_one_letter_code
_entity_poly.pdbx_strand_id
1 'polypeptide(L)'
;MLLYFISFLLIVSFFVLNMFVGVVVENFHKCRQNQEAEEAKRREEKRLRRLEKKRRRAQRLPYYASYCPVRLFIHTLCTSHYLDLFITFIICINVITMSLEHYNQPTSLEVALKYCNYMFTTTFVVEAILKLVAFGLRRFFKDR
;
A
#
# COMPACT_ATOMS: atom_id res chain seq x y z
N MET A 1 12.10 -34.22 -75.91
CA MET A 1 10.83 -34.26 -75.15
C MET A 1 11.05 -34.37 -73.63
N LEU A 2 11.75 -35.37 -73.12
CA LEU A 2 11.99 -35.54 -71.67
C LEU A 2 12.71 -34.36 -71.00
N LEU A 3 13.80 -33.86 -71.59
CA LEU A 3 14.56 -32.73 -71.02
C LEU A 3 13.73 -31.44 -70.92
N TYR A 4 12.84 -31.19 -71.88
CA TYR A 4 11.91 -30.07 -71.86
C TYR A 4 10.90 -30.20 -70.72
N PHE A 5 10.36 -31.40 -70.50
CA PHE A 5 9.43 -31.65 -69.41
C PHE A 5 10.09 -31.50 -68.04
N ILE A 6 11.32 -32.02 -67.89
CA ILE A 6 12.09 -31.92 -66.64
C ILE A 6 12.43 -30.45 -66.32
N SER A 7 12.93 -29.68 -67.30
CA SER A 7 13.27 -28.28 -67.06
C SER A 7 12.03 -27.43 -66.75
N PHE A 8 10.93 -27.67 -67.45
CA PHE A 8 9.66 -27.01 -67.17
C PHE A 8 9.14 -27.30 -65.75
N LEU A 9 9.16 -28.57 -65.32
CA LEU A 9 8.74 -28.96 -63.98
C LEU A 9 9.61 -28.35 -62.87
N LEU A 10 10.94 -28.30 -63.07
CA LEU A 10 11.84 -27.68 -62.09
C LEU A 10 11.58 -26.18 -61.95
N ILE A 11 11.37 -25.47 -63.06
CA ILE A 11 11.10 -24.04 -63.05
C ILE A 11 9.77 -23.75 -62.34
N VAL A 12 8.68 -24.43 -62.72
CA VAL A 12 7.36 -24.21 -62.12
C VAL A 12 7.35 -24.55 -60.64
N SER A 13 7.97 -25.67 -60.25
CA SER A 13 8.07 -26.09 -58.84
C SER A 13 8.81 -25.05 -57.98
N PHE A 14 9.91 -24.49 -58.49
CA PHE A 14 10.65 -23.44 -57.79
C PHE A 14 9.81 -22.17 -57.59
N PHE A 15 9.07 -21.73 -58.61
CA PHE A 15 8.18 -20.57 -58.49
C PHE A 15 7.06 -20.80 -57.47
N VAL A 16 6.40 -21.96 -57.51
CA VAL A 16 5.33 -22.29 -56.56
C VAL A 16 5.85 -22.33 -55.13
N LEU A 17 7.03 -22.92 -54.90
CA LEU A 17 7.64 -22.99 -53.58
C LEU A 17 7.96 -21.58 -53.04
N ASN A 18 8.56 -20.72 -53.86
CA ASN A 18 8.88 -19.35 -53.44
C ASN A 18 7.64 -18.51 -53.17
N MET A 19 6.59 -18.66 -53.98
CA MET A 19 5.30 -18.00 -53.74
C MET A 19 4.68 -18.47 -52.41
N PHE A 20 4.73 -19.78 -52.14
CA PHE A 20 4.20 -20.37 -50.90
C PHE A 20 4.96 -19.85 -49.67
N VAL A 21 6.29 -19.86 -49.72
CA VAL A 21 7.13 -19.33 -48.64
C VAL A 21 6.84 -17.85 -48.41
N GLY A 22 6.66 -17.05 -49.46
CA GLY A 22 6.31 -15.64 -49.36
C GLY A 22 5.00 -15.41 -48.58
N VAL A 23 3.93 -16.12 -48.93
CA VAL A 23 2.63 -16.01 -48.25
C VAL A 23 2.70 -16.46 -46.79
N VAL A 24 3.46 -17.53 -46.50
CA VAL A 24 3.64 -18.01 -45.14
C VAL A 24 4.39 -16.99 -44.29
N VAL A 25 5.49 -16.44 -44.81
CA VAL A 25 6.30 -15.42 -44.12
C VAL A 25 5.49 -14.15 -43.86
N GLU A 26 4.70 -13.69 -44.84
CA GLU A 26 3.81 -12.53 -44.66
C GLU A 26 2.78 -12.77 -43.55
N ASN A 27 2.15 -13.96 -43.52
CA ASN A 27 1.22 -14.33 -42.45
C ASN A 27 1.90 -14.40 -41.08
N PHE A 28 3.13 -14.93 -41.00
CA PHE A 28 3.89 -14.95 -39.74
C PHE A 28 4.21 -13.54 -39.24
N HIS A 29 4.64 -12.64 -40.13
CA HIS A 29 4.89 -11.25 -39.76
C HIS A 29 3.62 -10.54 -39.28
N LYS A 30 2.49 -10.77 -39.96
CA LYS A 30 1.19 -10.22 -39.55
C LYS A 30 0.74 -10.76 -38.18
N CYS A 31 0.92 -12.06 -37.94
CA CYS A 31 0.59 -12.68 -36.65
C CYS A 31 1.45 -12.10 -35.53
N ARG A 32 2.77 -11.98 -35.75
CA ARG A 32 3.71 -11.38 -34.79
C ARG A 32 3.33 -9.94 -34.44
N GLN A 33 3.02 -9.11 -35.43
CA GLN A 33 2.63 -7.73 -35.23
C GLN A 33 1.31 -7.60 -34.45
N ASN A 34 0.31 -8.43 -34.77
CA ASN A 34 -0.96 -8.45 -34.05
C ASN A 34 -0.76 -8.85 -32.57
N GLN A 35 0.07 -9.86 -32.32
CA GLN A 35 0.36 -10.32 -30.97
C GLN A 35 1.07 -9.25 -30.13
N GLU A 36 2.08 -8.56 -30.69
CA GLU A 36 2.76 -7.45 -30.03
C GLU A 36 1.80 -6.29 -29.74
N ALA A 37 0.94 -5.92 -30.69
CA ALA A 37 -0.04 -4.86 -30.52
C ALA A 37 -1.10 -5.20 -29.45
N GLU A 38 -1.56 -6.45 -29.40
CA GLU A 38 -2.53 -6.90 -28.40
C GLU A 38 -1.91 -6.94 -27.00
N GLU A 39 -0.65 -7.38 -26.88
CA GLU A 39 0.06 -7.38 -25.61
C GLU A 39 0.34 -5.95 -25.11
N ALA A 40 0.72 -5.03 -26.00
CA ALA A 40 0.89 -3.62 -25.68
C ALA A 40 -0.41 -2.99 -25.17
N LYS A 41 -1.54 -3.22 -25.86
CA LYS A 41 -2.87 -2.76 -25.42
C LYS A 41 -3.23 -3.32 -24.04
N ARG A 42 -3.00 -4.61 -23.81
CA ARG A 42 -3.29 -5.25 -22.51
C ARG A 42 -2.45 -4.65 -21.37
N ARG A 43 -1.19 -4.28 -21.62
CA ARG A 43 -0.33 -3.61 -20.64
C ARG A 43 -0.80 -2.18 -20.36
N GLU A 44 -1.20 -1.45 -21.39
CA GLU A 44 -1.73 -0.09 -21.26
C GLU A 44 -3.04 -0.04 -20.49
N GLU A 45 -3.99 -0.94 -20.80
CA GLU A 45 -5.24 -1.07 -20.05
C GLU A 45 -5.01 -1.38 -18.57
N LYS A 46 -4.08 -2.29 -18.25
CA LYS A 46 -3.71 -2.59 -16.86
C LYS A 46 -3.17 -1.36 -16.14
N ARG A 47 -2.36 -0.53 -16.83
CA ARG A 47 -1.79 0.71 -16.29
C ARG A 47 -2.89 1.75 -16.04
N LEU A 48 -3.80 1.94 -17.00
CA LEU A 48 -4.95 2.83 -16.87
C LEU A 48 -5.86 2.41 -15.71
N ARG A 49 -6.21 1.12 -15.60
CA ARG A 49 -7.00 0.60 -14.47
C ARG A 49 -6.34 0.83 -13.12
N ARG A 50 -5.00 0.72 -13.02
CA ARG A 50 -4.25 1.02 -11.79
C ARG A 50 -4.30 2.51 -11.46
N LEU A 51 -4.13 3.38 -12.45
CA LEU A 51 -4.20 4.82 -12.29
C LEU A 51 -5.61 5.26 -11.88
N GLU A 52 -6.64 4.69 -12.49
CA GLU A 52 -8.04 4.97 -12.15
C GLU A 52 -8.37 4.49 -10.72
N LYS A 53 -7.90 3.30 -10.31
CA LYS A 53 -8.03 2.83 -8.91
C LYS A 53 -7.32 3.76 -7.92
N LYS A 54 -6.12 4.25 -8.25
CA LYS A 54 -5.40 5.24 -7.43
C LYS A 54 -6.15 6.57 -7.35
N ARG A 55 -6.67 7.07 -8.49
CA ARG A 55 -7.51 8.29 -8.54
C ARG A 55 -8.77 8.15 -7.71
N ARG A 56 -9.50 7.03 -7.83
CA ARG A 56 -10.69 6.75 -7.03
C ARG A 56 -10.38 6.68 -5.53
N ARG A 57 -9.22 6.16 -5.13
CA ARG A 57 -8.76 6.18 -3.73
C ARG A 57 -8.39 7.58 -3.24
N ALA A 58 -7.73 8.38 -4.07
CA ALA A 58 -7.36 9.76 -3.75
C ALA A 58 -8.58 10.71 -3.72
N GLN A 59 -9.59 10.46 -4.56
CA GLN A 59 -10.87 11.19 -4.58
C GLN A 59 -11.84 10.74 -3.48
N ARG A 60 -11.58 9.62 -2.79
CA ARG A 60 -12.29 9.35 -1.54
C ARG A 60 -11.85 10.41 -0.55
N LEU A 61 -12.73 11.39 -0.35
CA LEU A 61 -12.56 12.44 0.65
C LEU A 61 -12.09 11.77 1.96
N PRO A 62 -11.00 12.25 2.58
CA PRO A 62 -10.55 11.67 3.84
C PRO A 62 -11.73 11.68 4.81
N TYR A 63 -11.95 10.52 5.44
CA TYR A 63 -13.11 10.22 6.28
C TYR A 63 -13.40 11.29 7.37
N TYR A 64 -12.40 12.09 7.71
CA TYR A 64 -12.44 13.16 8.69
C TYR A 64 -13.05 14.48 8.20
N ALA A 65 -13.35 14.63 6.91
CA ALA A 65 -13.84 15.89 6.32
C ALA A 65 -15.24 16.34 6.83
N SER A 66 -16.03 15.43 7.41
CA SER A 66 -17.38 15.70 7.92
C SER A 66 -17.45 15.81 9.45
N TYR A 67 -16.33 16.05 10.13
CA TYR A 67 -16.27 16.10 11.60
C TYR A 67 -16.70 17.48 12.13
N CYS A 68 -17.41 17.52 13.27
CA CYS A 68 -17.62 18.77 14.02
C CYS A 68 -16.26 19.41 14.37
N PRO A 69 -16.16 20.75 14.44
CA PRO A 69 -14.89 21.47 14.63
C PRO A 69 -14.14 21.03 15.91
N VAL A 70 -14.86 20.73 16.99
CA VAL A 70 -14.27 20.20 18.23
C VAL A 70 -13.66 18.81 18.03
N ARG A 71 -14.34 17.92 17.28
CA ARG A 71 -13.86 16.56 16.98
C ARG A 71 -12.68 16.59 16.00
N LEU A 72 -12.66 17.56 15.09
CA LEU A 72 -11.55 17.81 14.17
C LEU A 72 -10.32 18.34 14.91
N PHE A 73 -10.50 19.24 15.89
CA PHE A 73 -9.40 19.75 16.71
C PHE A 73 -8.77 18.64 17.56
N ILE A 74 -9.58 17.83 18.25
CA ILE A 74 -9.09 16.67 19.02
C ILE A 74 -8.41 15.66 18.09
N HIS A 75 -8.97 15.40 16.91
CA HIS A 75 -8.36 14.50 15.93
C HIS A 75 -7.02 15.02 15.40
N THR A 76 -6.92 16.31 15.11
CA THR A 76 -5.68 16.96 14.66
C THR A 76 -4.62 16.96 15.76
N LEU A 77 -5.04 17.19 17.01
CA LEU A 77 -4.17 17.14 18.18
C LEU A 77 -3.66 15.71 18.40
N CYS A 78 -4.54 14.70 18.44
CA CYS A 78 -4.17 13.28 18.60
C CYS A 78 -3.36 12.70 17.43
N THR A 79 -3.54 13.22 16.21
CA THR A 79 -2.74 12.79 15.04
C THR A 79 -1.42 13.56 14.95
N SER A 80 -1.16 14.49 15.87
CA SER A 80 0.09 15.23 15.88
C SER A 80 1.24 14.37 16.39
N HIS A 81 2.36 14.40 15.67
CA HIS A 81 3.58 13.69 16.03
C HIS A 81 4.14 14.14 17.40
N TYR A 82 3.81 15.35 17.85
CA TYR A 82 4.23 15.89 19.14
C TYR A 82 3.60 15.14 20.33
N LEU A 83 2.31 14.78 20.25
CA LEU A 83 1.66 14.00 21.31
C LEU A 83 2.21 12.58 21.36
N ASP A 84 2.42 11.93 20.22
CA ASP A 84 2.98 10.57 20.18
C ASP A 84 4.42 10.53 20.75
N LEU A 85 5.26 11.52 20.44
CA LEU A 85 6.58 11.67 21.04
C LEU A 85 6.50 11.89 22.55
N PHE A 86 5.57 12.73 23.00
CA PHE A 86 5.37 13.01 24.43
C PHE A 86 4.98 11.75 25.21
N ILE A 87 4.04 10.96 24.68
CA ILE A 87 3.61 9.69 25.30
C ILE A 87 4.76 8.69 25.32
N THR A 88 5.52 8.59 24.23
CA THR A 88 6.69 7.71 24.16
C THR A 88 7.75 8.08 25.19
N PHE A 89 7.99 9.38 25.39
CA PHE A 89 8.89 9.87 26.42
C PHE A 89 8.41 9.49 27.84
N ILE A 90 7.10 9.61 28.11
CA ILE A 90 6.50 9.19 29.38
C ILE A 90 6.65 7.68 29.60
N ILE A 91 6.45 6.86 28.57
CA ILE A 91 6.68 5.40 28.64
C ILE A 91 8.13 5.12 29.05
N CYS A 92 9.11 5.77 28.40
CA CYS A 92 10.52 5.59 28.74
C CYS A 92 10.82 5.95 30.20
N ILE A 93 10.28 7.07 30.70
CA ILE A 93 10.46 7.46 32.11
C ILE A 93 9.78 6.45 33.04
N ASN A 94 8.58 5.96 32.72
CA ASN A 94 7.90 4.95 33.53
C ASN A 94 8.71 3.66 33.63
N VAL A 95 9.28 3.18 32.52
CA VAL A 95 10.15 1.99 32.52
C VAL A 95 11.38 2.20 33.38
N ILE A 96 12.02 3.39 33.31
CA ILE A 96 13.14 3.74 34.17
C ILE A 96 12.69 3.77 35.65
N THR A 97 11.53 4.33 35.93
CA THR A 97 10.93 4.40 37.28
C THR A 97 10.74 3.00 37.88
N MET A 98 10.19 2.07 37.09
CA MET A 98 10.06 0.66 37.49
C MET A 98 11.42 -0.02 37.67
N SER A 99 12.42 0.34 36.87
CA SER A 99 13.78 -0.24 36.99
C SER A 99 14.55 0.24 38.23
N LEU A 100 14.11 1.33 38.87
CA LEU A 100 14.72 1.87 40.08
C LEU A 100 14.17 1.23 41.37
N GLU A 101 13.12 0.41 41.28
CA GLU A 101 12.58 -0.32 42.43
C GLU A 101 13.60 -1.34 42.95
N HIS A 102 14.01 -1.22 44.22
CA HIS A 102 14.93 -2.14 44.86
C HIS A 102 14.38 -2.68 46.19
N TYR A 103 14.80 -3.89 46.57
CA TYR A 103 14.42 -4.54 47.82
C TYR A 103 15.09 -3.85 49.03
N ASN A 104 14.29 -3.35 49.99
CA ASN A 104 14.65 -2.46 51.12
C ASN A 104 14.87 -0.96 50.78
N GLN A 105 13.96 -0.36 50.01
CA GLN A 105 14.04 1.09 49.71
C GLN A 105 13.61 1.99 50.88
N PRO A 106 14.14 3.23 50.99
CA PRO A 106 13.66 4.20 51.95
C PRO A 106 12.20 4.60 51.65
N THR A 107 11.41 4.82 52.71
CA THR A 107 9.97 5.17 52.62
C THR A 107 9.70 6.42 51.78
N SER A 108 10.65 7.35 51.69
CA SER A 108 10.55 8.53 50.82
C SER A 108 10.59 8.18 49.33
N LEU A 109 11.43 7.21 48.93
CA LEU A 109 11.54 6.75 47.55
C LEU A 109 10.30 5.95 47.14
N GLU A 110 9.80 5.10 48.04
CA GLU A 110 8.56 4.33 47.82
C GLU A 110 7.36 5.24 47.54
N VAL A 111 7.19 6.27 48.37
CA VAL A 111 6.10 7.23 48.21
C VAL A 111 6.25 8.01 46.90
N ALA A 112 7.47 8.45 46.55
CA ALA A 112 7.73 9.16 45.30
C ALA A 112 7.43 8.29 44.07
N LEU A 113 7.89 7.05 44.03
CA LEU A 113 7.64 6.10 42.93
C LEU A 113 6.14 5.80 42.79
N LYS A 114 5.41 5.66 43.91
CA LYS A 114 3.95 5.47 43.91
C LYS A 114 3.19 6.65 43.29
N TYR A 115 3.55 7.88 43.64
CA TYR A 115 2.94 9.07 43.03
C TYR A 115 3.29 9.21 41.54
N CYS A 116 4.53 8.93 41.16
CA CYS A 116 4.94 8.89 39.74
C CYS A 116 4.13 7.86 38.94
N ASN A 117 3.98 6.63 39.45
CA ASN A 117 3.19 5.59 38.79
C ASN A 117 1.71 5.98 38.63
N TYR A 118 1.12 6.66 39.61
CA TYR A 118 -0.25 7.18 39.52
C TYR A 118 -0.37 8.28 38.44
N MET A 119 0.60 9.19 38.36
CA MET A 119 0.65 10.23 37.31
C MET A 119 0.78 9.63 35.91
N PHE A 120 1.66 8.64 35.73
CA PHE A 120 1.83 7.97 34.45
C PHE A 120 0.55 7.24 34.02
N THR A 121 -0.06 6.48 34.93
CA THR A 121 -1.33 5.77 34.67
C THR A 121 -2.44 6.73 34.27
N THR A 122 -2.58 7.84 34.99
CA THR A 122 -3.58 8.88 34.67
C THR A 122 -3.36 9.45 33.27
N THR A 123 -2.11 9.68 32.88
CA THR A 123 -1.77 10.21 31.56
C THR A 123 -2.13 9.24 30.44
N PHE A 124 -1.86 7.94 30.61
CA PHE A 124 -2.29 6.92 29.64
C PHE A 124 -3.82 6.81 29.54
N VAL A 125 -4.53 6.89 30.66
CA VAL A 125 -6.00 6.84 30.66
C VAL A 125 -6.59 8.04 29.92
N VAL A 126 -6.08 9.25 30.17
CA VAL A 126 -6.51 10.46 29.46
C VAL A 126 -6.23 10.34 27.96
N GLU A 127 -5.05 9.85 27.58
CA GLU A 127 -4.70 9.61 26.18
C GLU A 127 -5.65 8.61 25.51
N ALA A 128 -5.97 7.50 26.18
CA ALA A 128 -6.88 6.49 25.66
C ALA A 128 -8.30 7.05 25.45
N ILE A 129 -8.78 7.89 26.38
CA ILE A 129 -10.07 8.58 26.26
C ILE A 129 -10.05 9.57 25.09
N LEU A 130 -8.99 10.37 24.95
CA LEU A 130 -8.83 11.32 23.84
C LEU A 130 -8.84 10.60 22.49
N LYS A 131 -8.12 9.48 22.37
CA LYS A 131 -8.12 8.65 21.16
C LYS A 131 -9.50 8.02 20.89
N LEU A 132 -10.20 7.55 21.93
CA LEU A 132 -11.55 6.99 21.81
C LEU A 132 -12.56 8.02 21.27
N VAL A 133 -12.48 9.27 21.76
CA VAL A 133 -13.33 10.37 21.29
C VAL A 133 -12.95 10.82 19.86
N ALA A 134 -11.65 10.85 19.54
CA ALA A 134 -11.15 11.24 18.21
C ALA A 134 -11.57 10.26 17.10
N PHE A 135 -11.42 8.95 17.33
CA PHE A 135 -11.70 7.93 16.30
C PHE A 135 -13.15 7.42 16.31
N GLY A 136 -13.86 7.58 17.44
CA GLY A 136 -15.23 7.14 17.63
C GLY A 136 -15.38 5.64 17.87
N LEU A 137 -16.27 5.26 18.80
CA LEU A 137 -16.53 3.88 19.23
C LEU A 137 -16.77 2.88 18.07
N ARG A 138 -17.35 3.35 16.96
CA ARG A 138 -17.72 2.51 15.81
C ARG A 138 -16.54 1.92 15.04
N ARG A 139 -15.34 2.51 15.11
CA ARG A 139 -14.14 2.00 14.43
C ARG A 139 -13.15 1.34 15.38
N PHE A 140 -13.12 1.77 16.64
CA PHE A 140 -12.30 1.15 17.69
C PHE A 140 -12.62 -0.34 17.89
N PHE A 141 -13.88 -0.74 17.70
CA PHE A 141 -14.30 -2.15 17.74
C PHE A 141 -14.16 -2.90 16.40
N LYS A 142 -13.90 -2.22 15.28
CA LYS A 142 -13.85 -2.83 13.94
C LYS A 142 -12.43 -3.16 13.48
N ASP A 143 -11.42 -2.51 14.06
CA ASP A 143 -9.99 -2.74 13.77
C ASP A 143 -9.30 -3.62 14.83
N ARG A 144 -10.07 -4.40 15.60
CA ARG A 144 -9.53 -5.47 16.44
C ARG A 144 -9.69 -6.82 15.75
#